data_AF-Q48EG5-F1
#
_entry.id   AF-Q48EG5-F1
#
_cell.length_a   1.000
_cell.length_b   1.000
_cell.length_c   1.000
_cell.angle_alpha   90.00
_cell.angle_beta   90.00
_cell.angle_gamma   90.00
#
_symmetry.space_group_name_H-M   'P 1'
#
loop_
_entity.id
_entity.type
_entity.pdbx_description
1 polymer ?
#
loop_
_entity_poly.entity_id
_entity_poly.type
_entity_poly.pdbx_seq_one_letter_code
_entity_poly.pdbx_strand_id
1 'polypeptide(L)'
;MAFRPLNARPPAVLLREAKPLKAIFRHAERLSHLQRLLESQLQPAARAHCRVASWREGTLLLIVTDGHWATRLRYQQKRLHRQLMAFDEFINLMRIVFRVQPPEAPRGAATHTIDLSSIAAENIQATAEGITDPKLRAALERLASHAKDKK
;
A
#
# COMPACT_ATOMS: atom_id res chain seq x y z
N MET A 1 18.15 -24.75 -27.76
CA MET A 1 17.49 -23.44 -27.91
C MET A 1 18.14 -22.47 -26.93
N ALA A 2 18.88 -21.47 -27.40
CA ALA A 2 19.60 -20.54 -26.53
C ALA A 2 18.66 -19.47 -25.98
N PHE A 3 18.45 -19.45 -24.66
CA PHE A 3 17.74 -18.37 -23.98
C PHE A 3 18.58 -17.09 -24.10
N ARG A 4 18.12 -16.13 -24.92
CA ARG A 4 18.76 -14.83 -25.04
C ARG A 4 18.21 -13.94 -23.92
N PRO A 5 19.03 -13.51 -22.95
CA PRO A 5 18.54 -12.65 -21.88
C PRO A 5 17.99 -11.35 -22.48
N LEU A 6 16.80 -10.96 -22.04
CA LEU A 6 16.21 -9.68 -22.38
C LEU A 6 17.16 -8.58 -21.88
N ASN A 7 17.54 -7.64 -22.75
CA ASN A 7 18.35 -6.49 -22.35
C ASN A 7 17.66 -5.75 -21.20
N ALA A 8 18.34 -5.62 -20.06
CA ALA A 8 17.83 -4.88 -18.92
C ALA A 8 17.56 -3.43 -19.34
N ARG A 9 16.28 -3.04 -19.34
CA ARG A 9 15.86 -1.66 -19.57
C ARG A 9 15.56 -1.00 -18.23
N PRO A 10 15.89 0.28 -18.06
CA PRO A 10 15.50 1.00 -16.86
C PRO A 10 13.97 1.00 -16.71
N PRO A 11 13.43 0.78 -15.50
CA PRO A 11 11.98 0.67 -15.27
C PRO A 11 11.20 1.86 -15.80
N ALA A 12 11.76 3.07 -15.72
CA ALA A 12 11.13 4.29 -16.22
C ALA A 12 10.81 4.24 -17.73
N VAL A 13 11.66 3.57 -18.53
CA VAL A 13 11.44 3.41 -19.97
C VAL A 13 10.30 2.42 -20.22
N LEU A 14 10.28 1.30 -19.49
CA LEU A 14 9.21 0.30 -19.59
C LEU A 14 7.83 0.88 -19.22
N LEU A 15 7.78 1.70 -18.17
CA LEU A 15 6.56 2.37 -17.71
C LEU A 15 6.02 3.38 -18.73
N ARG A 16 6.88 3.93 -19.59
CA ARG A 16 6.51 4.92 -20.63
C ARG A 16 6.17 4.30 -21.98
N GLU A 17 6.72 3.13 -22.29
CA GLU A 17 6.56 2.45 -23.59
C GLU A 17 5.33 1.53 -23.64
N ALA A 18 5.03 0.80 -22.57
CA ALA A 18 3.90 -0.13 -22.56
C ALA A 18 2.56 0.62 -22.47
N LYS A 19 1.68 0.41 -23.47
CA LYS A 19 0.40 1.15 -23.65
C LYS A 19 -0.45 1.30 -22.38
N PRO A 20 -0.76 0.24 -21.59
CA PRO A 20 -1.57 0.41 -20.38
C PRO A 20 -0.82 1.16 -19.26
N LEU A 21 0.49 0.96 -19.16
CA LEU A 21 1.33 1.55 -18.11
C LEU A 21 1.54 3.05 -18.33
N LYS A 22 1.65 3.48 -19.59
CA LYS A 22 1.82 4.89 -19.97
C LYS A 22 0.67 5.77 -19.47
N ALA A 23 -0.57 5.29 -19.56
CA ALA A 23 -1.74 6.03 -19.10
C ALA A 23 -1.75 6.20 -17.57
N ILE A 24 -1.46 5.13 -16.84
CA ILE A 24 -1.35 5.12 -15.37
C ILE A 24 -0.21 6.05 -14.93
N PHE A 25 0.94 5.96 -15.59
CA PHE A 25 2.11 6.78 -15.28
C PHE A 25 1.84 8.28 -15.49
N ARG A 26 1.21 8.66 -16.61
CA ARG A 26 0.78 10.05 -16.85
C ARG A 26 -0.21 10.53 -15.79
N HIS A 27 -1.13 9.67 -15.36
CA HIS A 27 -2.06 10.01 -14.28
C HIS A 27 -1.33 10.25 -12.96
N ALA A 28 -0.36 9.40 -12.62
CA ALA A 28 0.47 9.56 -11.43
C ALA A 28 1.30 10.84 -11.49
N GLU A 29 1.97 11.14 -12.61
CA GLU A 29 2.71 12.38 -12.80
C GLU A 29 1.82 13.62 -12.65
N ARG A 30 0.61 13.59 -13.22
CA ARG A 30 -0.38 14.66 -13.05
C ARG A 30 -0.77 14.83 -11.58
N LEU A 31 -1.05 13.73 -10.88
CA LEU A 31 -1.43 13.78 -9.47
C LEU A 31 -0.27 14.32 -8.60
N SER A 32 0.96 13.90 -8.87
CA SER A 32 2.16 14.42 -8.20
C SER A 32 2.38 15.91 -8.47
N HIS A 33 2.07 16.39 -9.68
CA HIS A 33 2.11 17.81 -9.98
C HIS A 33 1.11 18.61 -9.15
N LEU A 34 -0.15 18.15 -9.11
CA LEU A 34 -1.20 18.77 -8.29
C LEU A 34 -0.84 18.74 -6.79
N GLN A 35 -0.20 17.65 -6.32
CA GLN A 35 0.29 17.55 -4.93
C GLN A 35 1.31 18.65 -4.61
N ARG A 36 2.28 18.90 -5.50
CA ARG A 36 3.28 19.97 -5.29
C ARG A 36 2.65 21.35 -5.23
N LEU A 37 1.68 21.62 -6.11
CA LEU A 37 0.93 22.88 -6.10
C LEU A 37 0.16 23.05 -4.79
N LEU A 38 -0.52 22.00 -4.31
CA LEU A 38 -1.19 22.01 -3.02
C LEU A 38 -0.20 22.30 -1.87
N GLU A 39 0.92 21.58 -1.82
CA GLU A 39 1.94 21.72 -0.77
C GLU A 39 2.57 23.12 -0.72
N SER A 40 2.66 23.80 -1.87
CA SER A 40 3.13 25.19 -1.96
C SER A 40 2.20 26.17 -1.22
N GLN A 41 0.91 25.85 -1.10
CA GLN A 41 -0.08 26.67 -0.41
C GLN A 41 -0.30 26.23 1.06
N LEU A 42 0.10 25.00 1.40
CA LEU A 42 -0.02 24.47 2.75
C LEU A 42 1.15 24.90 3.63
N GLN A 43 0.85 25.06 4.93
CA GLN A 43 1.88 25.22 5.96
C GLN A 43 2.74 23.95 6.02
N PRO A 44 4.06 24.06 6.31
CA PRO A 44 4.97 22.91 6.34
C PRO A 44 4.45 21.74 7.18
N ALA A 45 3.88 22.05 8.35
CA ALA A 45 3.33 21.05 9.26
C ALA A 45 2.14 20.27 8.67
N ALA A 46 1.36 20.85 7.75
CA ALA A 46 0.18 20.19 7.17
C ALA A 46 0.51 19.28 5.97
N ARG A 47 1.70 19.44 5.35
CA ARG A 47 2.07 18.76 4.10
C ARG A 47 2.10 17.24 4.25
N ALA A 48 2.64 16.74 5.36
CA ALA A 48 2.69 15.31 5.64
C ALA A 48 1.30 14.67 5.86
N HIS A 49 0.32 15.50 6.23
CA HIS A 49 -1.00 15.05 6.67
C HIS A 49 -2.10 15.25 5.62
N CYS A 50 -1.77 15.80 4.44
CA CYS A 50 -2.75 16.12 3.41
C CYS A 50 -2.24 15.72 2.03
N ARG A 51 -3.00 14.86 1.33
CA ARG A 51 -2.64 14.35 0.00
C ARG A 51 -3.78 14.51 -1.00
N VAL A 52 -3.47 14.84 -2.24
CA VAL A 52 -4.42 14.85 -3.35
C VAL A 52 -4.77 13.41 -3.71
N ALA A 53 -6.06 13.07 -3.57
CA ALA A 53 -6.59 11.77 -3.95
C ALA A 53 -7.17 11.79 -5.37
N SER A 54 -7.85 12.88 -5.72
CA SER A 54 -8.48 13.03 -7.03
C SER A 54 -8.76 14.50 -7.34
N TRP A 55 -8.67 14.87 -8.62
CA TRP A 55 -9.06 16.18 -9.15
C TRP A 55 -9.86 15.97 -10.44
N ARG A 56 -11.18 16.12 -10.36
CA ARG A 56 -12.12 15.86 -11.47
C ARG A 56 -13.36 16.73 -11.27
N GLU A 57 -13.98 17.19 -12.37
CA GLU A 57 -15.29 17.85 -12.34
C GLU A 57 -15.37 19.01 -11.32
N GLY A 58 -14.30 19.81 -11.24
CA GLY A 58 -14.22 20.95 -10.30
C GLY A 58 -14.16 20.57 -8.82
N THR A 59 -14.02 19.29 -8.48
CA THR A 59 -13.94 18.79 -7.11
C THR A 59 -12.55 18.26 -6.80
N LEU A 60 -11.89 18.88 -5.83
CA LEU A 60 -10.60 18.44 -5.30
C LEU A 60 -10.82 17.59 -4.06
N LEU A 61 -10.50 16.30 -4.14
CA LEU A 61 -10.56 15.37 -3.03
C LEU A 61 -9.19 15.28 -2.36
N LEU A 62 -9.15 15.61 -1.07
CA LEU A 62 -7.96 15.53 -0.23
C LEU A 62 -8.14 14.44 0.82
N ILE A 63 -7.17 13.52 0.89
CA ILE A 63 -7.03 12.57 1.99
C ILE A 63 -6.25 13.24 3.11
N VAL A 64 -6.78 13.13 4.32
CA VAL A 64 -6.18 13.67 5.54
C VAL A 64 -5.94 12.55 6.54
N THR A 65 -4.81 12.55 7.24
CA THR A 65 -4.42 11.45 8.14
C THR A 65 -5.37 11.26 9.33
N ASP A 66 -5.91 12.35 9.88
CA ASP A 66 -6.71 12.32 11.11
C ASP A 66 -7.71 13.49 11.17
N GLY A 67 -8.63 13.41 12.13
CA GLY A 67 -9.69 14.39 12.33
C GLY A 67 -9.18 15.77 12.77
N HIS A 68 -8.04 15.85 13.46
CA HIS A 68 -7.48 17.12 13.92
C HIS A 68 -7.05 17.96 12.71
N TRP A 69 -6.27 17.39 11.81
CA TRP A 69 -5.86 18.07 10.57
C TRP A 69 -7.04 18.36 9.66
N ALA A 70 -8.03 17.46 9.57
CA ALA A 70 -9.21 17.69 8.74
C ALA A 70 -10.01 18.90 9.22
N THR A 71 -10.14 19.07 10.54
CA THR A 71 -10.82 20.21 11.16
C THR A 71 -10.07 21.52 10.87
N ARG A 72 -8.75 21.52 11.06
CA ARG A 72 -7.91 22.69 10.80
C ARG A 72 -7.92 23.11 9.32
N LEU A 73 -7.88 22.15 8.40
CA LEU A 73 -7.98 22.42 6.96
C LEU A 73 -9.36 22.93 6.55
N ARG A 74 -10.45 22.43 7.17
CA ARG A 74 -11.81 22.95 6.95
C ARG A 74 -11.94 24.41 7.36
N TYR A 75 -11.38 24.81 8.51
CA TYR A 75 -11.35 26.23 8.90
C TYR A 75 -10.58 27.11 7.91
N GLN A 76 -9.51 26.56 7.30
CA GLN A 76 -8.72 27.26 6.29
C GLN A 76 -9.25 27.09 4.85
N GLN A 77 -10.38 26.39 4.64
CA GLN A 77 -10.84 26.00 3.31
C GLN A 77 -11.07 27.20 2.38
N LYS A 78 -11.69 28.29 2.88
CA LYS A 78 -11.93 29.49 2.05
C LYS A 78 -10.62 30.12 1.55
N ARG A 79 -9.60 30.18 2.43
CA ARG A 79 -8.28 30.70 2.08
C ARG A 79 -7.58 29.78 1.08
N LEU A 80 -7.57 28.48 1.38
CA LEU A 80 -6.94 27.47 0.53
C LEU A 80 -7.59 27.43 -0.86
N HIS A 81 -8.92 27.52 -0.93
CA HIS A 81 -9.66 27.57 -2.19
C HIS A 81 -9.25 28.76 -3.06
N ARG A 82 -9.19 29.97 -2.50
CA ARG A 82 -8.70 31.17 -3.21
C ARG A 82 -7.26 31.02 -3.69
N GLN A 83 -6.39 30.48 -2.85
CA GLN A 83 -4.98 30.26 -3.17
C GLN A 83 -4.80 29.23 -4.29
N LEU A 84 -5.59 28.15 -4.28
CA LEU A 84 -5.53 27.14 -5.33
C LEU A 84 -6.07 27.66 -6.66
N MET A 85 -7.14 28.47 -6.66
CA MET A 85 -7.68 29.09 -7.88
C MET A 85 -6.70 30.02 -8.60
N ALA A 86 -5.61 30.45 -7.96
CA ALA A 86 -4.55 31.23 -8.61
C ALA A 86 -3.70 30.40 -9.59
N PHE A 87 -3.82 29.07 -9.56
CA PHE A 87 -3.17 28.17 -10.50
C PHE A 87 -4.13 27.73 -11.60
N ASP A 88 -3.65 27.72 -12.84
CA ASP A 88 -4.44 27.32 -14.01
C ASP A 88 -4.98 25.89 -13.89
N GLU A 89 -4.25 24.99 -13.22
CA GLU A 89 -4.67 23.60 -13.01
C GLU A 89 -5.95 23.47 -12.17
N PHE A 90 -6.25 24.48 -11.34
CA PHE A 90 -7.40 24.54 -10.44
C PHE A 90 -8.38 25.65 -10.82
N ILE A 91 -8.33 26.19 -12.04
CA ILE A 91 -9.19 27.31 -12.47
C ILE A 91 -10.69 27.01 -12.32
N ASN A 92 -11.08 25.74 -12.48
CA ASN A 92 -12.46 25.26 -12.33
C ASN A 92 -12.76 24.70 -10.93
N LEU A 93 -12.00 25.05 -9.89
CA LEU A 93 -12.19 24.55 -8.53
C LEU A 93 -13.47 25.10 -7.91
N MET A 94 -14.46 24.23 -7.77
CA MET A 94 -15.76 24.52 -7.14
C MET A 94 -15.81 24.10 -5.69
N ARG A 95 -15.21 22.95 -5.35
CA ARG A 95 -15.27 22.40 -3.99
C ARG A 95 -14.00 21.66 -3.62
N ILE A 96 -13.61 21.79 -2.36
CA ILE A 96 -12.60 20.94 -1.72
C ILE A 96 -13.33 19.98 -0.77
N VAL A 97 -13.07 18.69 -0.91
CA VAL A 97 -13.62 17.64 -0.05
C VAL A 97 -12.48 17.03 0.76
N PHE A 98 -12.64 16.98 2.08
CA PHE A 98 -11.69 16.36 2.99
C PHE A 98 -12.22 15.00 3.45
N ARG A 99 -11.49 13.93 3.14
CA ARG A 99 -11.73 12.57 3.67
C ARG A 99 -10.63 12.21 4.66
N VAL A 100 -11.04 11.82 5.86
CA VAL A 100 -10.09 11.31 6.85
C VAL A 100 -9.82 9.85 6.53
N GLN A 101 -8.56 9.50 6.31
CA GLN A 101 -8.09 8.15 6.16
C GLN A 101 -6.84 7.99 7.04
N PRO A 102 -6.96 7.28 8.18
CA PRO A 102 -5.82 6.95 9.00
C PRO A 102 -4.73 6.24 8.18
N PRO A 103 -3.45 6.50 8.46
CA PRO A 103 -2.39 5.71 7.85
C PRO A 103 -2.64 4.23 8.17
N GLU A 104 -2.46 3.36 7.17
CA GLU A 104 -2.54 1.92 7.40
C GLU A 104 -1.57 1.58 8.54
N ALA A 105 -2.08 0.89 9.57
CA ALA A 105 -1.22 0.31 10.57
C ALA A 105 -0.15 -0.52 9.83
N PRO A 106 1.13 -0.43 10.21
CA PRO A 106 2.16 -1.25 9.60
C PRO A 106 1.64 -2.69 9.65
N ARG A 107 1.45 -3.31 8.49
CA ARG A 107 1.13 -4.73 8.42
C ARG A 107 2.21 -5.40 9.23
N GLY A 108 1.85 -5.92 10.41
CA GLY A 108 2.78 -6.66 11.25
C GLY A 108 3.52 -7.62 10.34
N ALA A 109 4.85 -7.70 10.49
CA ALA A 109 5.68 -8.63 9.75
C ALA A 109 4.93 -9.98 9.68
N ALA A 110 4.83 -10.55 8.48
CA ALA A 110 4.05 -11.75 8.19
C ALA A 110 4.12 -12.69 9.40
N THR A 111 2.97 -12.95 10.01
CA THR A 111 2.85 -13.75 11.23
C THR A 111 3.71 -14.99 11.02
N HIS A 112 4.74 -15.17 11.85
CA HIS A 112 5.58 -16.35 11.78
C HIS A 112 4.65 -17.56 11.71
N THR A 113 4.75 -18.34 10.63
CA THR A 113 4.18 -19.68 10.63
C THR A 113 4.76 -20.38 11.84
N ILE A 114 3.92 -20.92 12.71
CA ILE A 114 4.39 -21.71 13.85
C ILE A 114 5.14 -22.90 13.25
N ASP A 115 6.46 -22.81 13.20
CA ASP A 115 7.30 -23.88 12.70
C ASP A 115 7.32 -24.98 13.77
N LEU A 116 7.05 -26.22 13.36
CA LEU A 116 7.11 -27.37 14.24
C LEU A 116 8.58 -27.65 14.61
N SER A 117 8.88 -27.66 15.91
CA SER A 117 10.24 -27.99 16.38
C SER A 117 10.53 -29.48 16.17
N SER A 118 11.82 -29.82 16.05
CA SER A 118 12.27 -31.22 15.92
C SER A 118 11.79 -32.10 17.07
N ILE A 119 11.84 -31.59 18.30
CA ILE A 119 11.37 -32.30 19.51
C ILE A 119 9.86 -32.57 19.43
N ALA A 120 9.08 -31.57 18.99
CA ALA A 120 7.63 -31.76 18.84
C ALA A 120 7.30 -32.79 17.75
N ALA A 121 8.04 -32.79 16.64
CA ALA A 121 7.87 -33.79 15.58
C ALA A 121 8.23 -35.21 16.04
N GLU A 122 9.31 -35.38 16.80
CA GLU A 122 9.70 -36.67 17.36
C GLU A 122 8.63 -37.22 18.32
N ASN A 123 8.08 -36.38 19.19
CA ASN A 123 6.98 -36.77 20.08
C ASN A 123 5.71 -37.16 19.31
N ILE A 124 5.38 -36.43 18.24
CA ILE A 124 4.22 -36.75 17.38
C ILE A 124 4.46 -38.08 16.65
N GLN A 125 5.68 -38.34 16.17
CA GLN A 125 6.06 -39.59 15.52
C GLN A 125 5.97 -40.78 16.47
N ALA A 126 6.53 -40.66 17.67
CA ALA A 126 6.44 -41.69 18.71
C ALA A 126 4.98 -41.97 19.12
N THR A 127 4.14 -40.93 19.13
CA THR A 127 2.71 -41.10 19.39
C THR A 127 2.01 -41.84 18.24
N ALA A 128 2.39 -41.59 16.98
CA ALA A 128 1.82 -42.25 15.82
C ALA A 128 2.10 -43.77 15.79
N GLU A 129 3.27 -44.19 16.27
CA GLU A 129 3.66 -45.61 16.36
C GLU A 129 2.74 -46.43 17.28
N GLY A 130 2.17 -45.79 18.31
CA GLY A 130 1.22 -46.40 19.24
C GLY A 130 -0.23 -46.43 18.76
N ILE A 131 -0.55 -45.86 17.59
CA ILE A 131 -1.94 -45.71 17.11
C ILE A 131 -2.33 -46.87 16.18
N THR A 132 -3.39 -47.58 16.54
CA THR A 132 -3.93 -48.71 15.76
C THR A 132 -4.77 -48.26 14.57
N ASP A 133 -5.43 -47.10 14.66
CA ASP A 133 -6.24 -46.57 13.56
C ASP A 133 -5.35 -46.07 12.41
N PRO A 134 -5.46 -46.65 11.20
CA PRO A 134 -4.55 -46.35 10.11
C PRO A 134 -4.71 -44.92 9.55
N LYS A 135 -5.90 -44.33 9.65
CA LYS A 135 -6.15 -42.96 9.16
C LYS A 135 -5.55 -41.94 10.12
N LEU A 136 -5.70 -42.16 11.42
CA LEU A 136 -5.15 -41.30 12.46
C LEU A 136 -3.62 -41.37 12.49
N ARG A 137 -3.04 -42.58 12.39
CA ARG A 137 -1.59 -42.76 12.27
C ARG A 137 -1.01 -41.98 11.11
N ALA A 138 -1.58 -42.14 9.91
CA ALA A 138 -1.12 -41.43 8.71
C ALA A 138 -1.26 -39.90 8.83
N ALA A 139 -2.27 -39.40 9.55
CA ALA A 139 -2.43 -37.99 9.80
C ALA A 139 -1.34 -37.43 10.75
N LEU A 140 -0.96 -38.19 11.77
CA LEU A 140 0.10 -37.82 12.72
C LEU A 140 1.50 -37.89 12.08
N GLU A 141 1.80 -38.94 11.31
CA GLU A 141 3.05 -39.04 10.54
C GLU A 141 3.21 -37.87 9.56
N ARG A 142 2.13 -37.52 8.86
CA ARG A 142 2.12 -36.34 7.98
C ARG A 142 2.30 -35.05 8.75
N LEU A 143 1.85 -34.94 9.99
CA LEU A 143 2.08 -33.75 10.81
C LEU A 143 3.54 -33.65 11.26
N ALA A 144 4.13 -34.77 11.70
CA ALA A 144 5.54 -34.84 12.11
C ALA A 144 6.51 -34.48 10.95
N SER A 145 6.17 -34.83 9.71
CA SER A 145 7.00 -34.55 8.53
C SER A 145 7.15 -33.06 8.18
N HIS A 146 6.40 -32.17 8.83
CA HIS A 146 6.46 -30.72 8.57
C HIS A 146 7.46 -29.96 9.45
N ALA A 147 8.22 -30.65 10.33
CA ALA A 147 9.30 -30.00 11.05
C ALA A 147 10.44 -29.63 10.11
N LYS A 148 10.89 -28.36 10.17
CA LYS A 148 12.08 -27.92 9.47
C LYS A 148 13.32 -28.33 10.28
N ASP A 149 14.20 -29.06 9.62
CA ASP A 149 15.54 -29.32 10.12
C ASP A 149 16.28 -27.98 10.24
N LYS A 150 16.50 -27.53 11.47
CA LYS A 150 17.25 -26.30 11.74
C LYS A 150 18.73 -26.65 11.59
N LYS A 151 19.19 -26.71 10.34
CA LYS A 151 20.63 -26.76 10.01
C LYS A 151 21.30 -25.43 10.29
#